data_AF-A0A3M1CCJ0-F1
#
_entry.id   AF-A0A3M1CCJ0-F1
#
_cell.length_a   1.000
_cell.length_b   1.000
_cell.length_c   1.000
_cell.angle_alpha   90.00
_cell.angle_beta   90.00
_cell.angle_gamma   90.00
#
_symmetry.space_group_name_H-M   'P 1'
#
loop_
_entity.id
_entity.type
_entity.pdbx_description
1 polymer ?
#
loop_
_entity_poly.entity_id
_entity_poly.type
_entity_poly.pdbx_seq_one_letter_code
_entity_poly.pdbx_strand_id
1 'polypeptide(L)'
;LKAVVANCHKLPSSTFEKKLLSVQEIVETYKDLFQKINYINSGVKIILSVSPVKYLSYGTIYNNISKSTLILAVHQLCESYPNVFYFPAYELITDDLRDYRFYREDMAHPNEMAIKYVMKKFSDSMISSTTQNIVTEIEKLIMAMHHQITHPNAPTTHAFAQKMLQHCETLEKQYPHLHLRAEKEYFTKLLTST
;
A
#
# COMPACT_ATOMS: atom_id res chain seq x y z
N LEU A 1 6.62 -22.09 -27.56
CA LEU A 1 6.78 -21.93 -26.10
C LEU A 1 5.51 -21.29 -25.54
N LYS A 2 4.69 -22.02 -24.77
CA LYS A 2 3.61 -21.43 -23.97
C LYS A 2 4.17 -21.14 -22.58
N ALA A 3 4.50 -19.89 -22.29
CA ALA A 3 4.93 -19.44 -20.97
C ALA A 3 3.88 -18.50 -20.40
N VAL A 4 3.60 -18.60 -19.09
CA VAL A 4 2.76 -17.62 -18.40
C VAL A 4 3.54 -16.32 -18.34
N VAL A 5 2.93 -15.24 -18.84
CA VAL A 5 3.56 -13.93 -18.91
C VAL A 5 2.60 -12.90 -18.33
N ALA A 6 3.14 -11.99 -17.50
CA ALA A 6 2.47 -10.72 -17.27
C ALA A 6 2.73 -9.84 -18.50
N ASN A 7 1.70 -9.17 -19.02
CA ASN A 7 1.85 -8.29 -20.19
C ASN A 7 2.57 -6.97 -19.84
N CYS A 8 3.76 -7.05 -19.24
CA CYS A 8 4.60 -5.91 -18.88
C CYS A 8 5.09 -5.15 -20.12
N HIS A 9 5.11 -5.81 -21.28
CA HIS A 9 5.51 -5.25 -22.56
C HIS A 9 4.38 -4.59 -23.35
N LYS A 10 3.15 -4.54 -22.77
CA LYS A 10 1.96 -3.92 -23.38
C LYS A 10 1.67 -4.43 -24.80
N LEU A 11 1.93 -5.71 -25.08
CA LEU A 11 1.60 -6.34 -26.35
C LEU A 11 0.06 -6.42 -26.53
N PRO A 12 -0.45 -6.54 -27.77
CA PRO A 12 -1.88 -6.62 -28.03
C PRO A 12 -2.51 -7.80 -27.30
N SER A 13 -3.71 -7.63 -26.72
CA SER A 13 -4.39 -8.68 -25.95
C SER A 13 -4.68 -9.94 -26.77
N SER A 14 -4.80 -9.81 -28.10
CA SER A 14 -4.98 -10.91 -29.04
C SER A 14 -3.78 -11.86 -29.11
N THR A 15 -2.61 -11.43 -28.64
CA THR A 15 -1.40 -12.28 -28.60
C THR A 15 -1.36 -13.21 -27.38
N PHE A 16 -2.34 -13.11 -26.48
CA PHE A 16 -2.40 -13.86 -25.23
C PHE A 16 -3.62 -14.76 -25.16
N GLU A 17 -3.41 -16.00 -24.74
CA GLU A 17 -4.46 -16.88 -24.26
C GLU A 17 -4.69 -16.61 -22.77
N LYS A 18 -5.93 -16.28 -22.40
CA LYS A 18 -6.27 -16.01 -21.01
C LYS A 18 -6.71 -17.30 -20.34
N LYS A 19 -6.09 -17.61 -19.21
CA LYS A 19 -6.40 -18.79 -18.40
C LYS A 19 -6.65 -18.35 -16.95
N LEU A 20 -7.72 -18.87 -16.35
CA LEU A 20 -7.90 -18.78 -14.91
C LEU A 20 -6.98 -19.81 -14.23
N LEU A 21 -6.13 -19.36 -13.32
CA LEU A 21 -5.30 -20.25 -12.51
C LEU A 21 -6.18 -21.06 -11.55
N SER A 22 -5.81 -22.31 -11.33
CA SER A 22 -6.37 -23.11 -10.23
C SER A 22 -5.76 -22.70 -8.89
N VAL A 23 -6.44 -23.08 -7.80
CA VAL A 23 -5.93 -22.88 -6.43
C VAL A 23 -4.56 -23.54 -6.26
N GLN A 24 -4.41 -24.77 -6.76
CA GLN A 24 -3.18 -25.57 -6.67
C GLN A 24 -2.01 -24.88 -7.38
N GLU A 25 -2.21 -24.38 -8.60
CA GLU A 25 -1.17 -23.65 -9.35
C GLU A 25 -0.66 -22.42 -8.57
N ILE A 26 -1.57 -21.67 -7.93
CA ILE A 26 -1.21 -20.50 -7.12
C ILE A 26 -0.43 -20.94 -5.89
N VAL A 27 -0.95 -21.92 -5.14
CA VAL A 27 -0.33 -22.42 -3.91
C VAL A 27 1.07 -22.95 -4.18
N GLU A 28 1.27 -23.80 -5.19
CA GLU A 28 2.58 -24.36 -5.53
C GLU A 28 3.59 -23.28 -5.91
N THR A 29 3.16 -22.29 -6.71
CA THR A 29 4.00 -21.14 -7.08
C THR A 29 4.44 -20.34 -5.85
N TYR A 30 3.52 -20.08 -4.91
CA TYR A 30 3.83 -19.33 -3.70
C TYR A 30 4.65 -20.15 -2.70
N LYS A 31 4.48 -21.47 -2.64
CA LYS A 31 5.31 -22.36 -1.81
C LYS A 31 6.79 -22.25 -2.19
N ASP A 32 7.11 -22.32 -3.48
CA ASP A 32 8.48 -22.13 -3.99
C ASP A 32 9.02 -20.73 -3.67
N LEU A 33 8.20 -19.69 -3.86
CA LEU A 33 8.56 -18.32 -3.48
C LEU A 33 8.88 -18.19 -1.98
N PHE A 34 8.03 -18.75 -1.11
CA PHE A 34 8.20 -18.69 0.33
C PHE A 34 9.44 -19.45 0.80
N GLN A 35 9.76 -20.59 0.18
CA GLN A 35 11.02 -21.30 0.45
C GLN A 35 12.24 -20.44 0.13
N LYS A 36 12.24 -19.75 -1.02
CA LYS A 36 13.33 -18.84 -1.41
C LYS A 36 13.46 -17.65 -0.47
N ILE A 37 12.33 -17.04 -0.10
CA ILE A 37 12.30 -15.94 0.86
C ILE A 37 12.83 -16.40 2.23
N ASN A 38 12.37 -17.55 2.72
CA ASN A 38 12.77 -18.10 4.02
C ASN A 38 14.25 -18.50 4.04
N TYR A 39 14.80 -18.95 2.91
CA TYR A 39 16.24 -19.21 2.77
C TYR A 39 17.08 -17.95 2.94
N ILE A 40 16.60 -16.80 2.45
CA ILE A 40 17.28 -15.51 2.58
C ILE A 40 17.08 -14.93 3.99
N ASN A 41 15.86 -14.97 4.51
CA ASN A 41 15.52 -14.44 5.83
C ASN A 41 14.34 -15.22 6.43
N SER A 42 14.64 -16.13 7.36
CA SER A 42 13.62 -16.94 8.04
C SER A 42 12.78 -16.15 9.06
N GLY A 43 13.21 -14.96 9.44
CA GLY A 43 12.47 -14.09 10.37
C GLY A 43 11.39 -13.23 9.71
N VAL A 44 11.25 -13.28 8.38
CA VAL A 44 10.29 -12.45 7.66
C VAL A 44 8.86 -12.90 7.89
N LYS A 45 7.97 -11.92 8.11
CA LYS A 45 6.52 -12.12 8.13
C LYS A 45 5.96 -11.70 6.78
N ILE A 46 5.09 -12.51 6.21
CA ILE A 46 4.48 -12.26 4.91
C ILE A 46 3.02 -11.94 5.12
N ILE A 47 2.55 -10.82 4.60
CA ILE A 47 1.14 -10.44 4.63
C ILE A 47 0.60 -10.53 3.21
N LEU A 48 -0.37 -11.41 3.01
CA LEU A 48 -1.12 -11.56 1.77
C LEU A 48 -2.40 -10.73 1.83
N SER A 49 -2.85 -10.24 0.69
CA SER A 49 -4.14 -9.55 0.58
C SER A 49 -4.73 -9.74 -0.81
N VAL A 50 -6.06 -9.84 -0.89
CA VAL A 50 -6.78 -9.87 -2.16
C VAL A 50 -7.29 -8.47 -2.46
N SER A 51 -6.96 -7.96 -3.64
CA SER A 51 -7.39 -6.62 -4.03
C SER A 51 -8.92 -6.53 -4.16
N PRO A 52 -9.57 -5.48 -3.63
CA PRO A 52 -11.01 -5.24 -3.78
C PRO A 52 -11.43 -4.74 -5.17
N VAL A 53 -10.46 -4.45 -6.06
CA VAL A 53 -10.75 -3.95 -7.41
C VAL A 53 -11.52 -5.00 -8.21
N LYS A 54 -12.64 -4.57 -8.79
CA LYS A 54 -13.51 -5.42 -9.63
C LYS A 54 -12.98 -5.47 -11.06
N TYR A 55 -12.76 -6.68 -11.58
CA TYR A 55 -12.34 -6.91 -12.96
C TYR A 55 -13.56 -6.96 -13.89
N LEU A 56 -14.28 -5.84 -13.99
CA LEU A 56 -15.57 -5.76 -14.69
C LEU A 56 -15.48 -6.06 -16.19
N SER A 57 -14.32 -5.82 -16.82
CA SER A 57 -14.08 -6.13 -18.24
C SER A 57 -14.21 -7.61 -18.59
N TYR A 58 -14.18 -8.50 -17.60
CA TYR A 58 -14.38 -9.95 -17.76
C TYR A 58 -15.76 -10.42 -17.32
N GLY A 59 -16.62 -9.51 -16.86
CA GLY A 59 -17.91 -9.84 -16.29
C GLY A 59 -17.83 -10.20 -14.80
N THR A 60 -18.94 -9.97 -14.10
CA THR A 60 -19.07 -10.16 -12.65
C THR A 60 -18.88 -11.62 -12.23
N ILE A 61 -19.34 -12.57 -13.05
CA ILE A 61 -19.18 -14.01 -12.80
C ILE A 61 -17.69 -14.37 -12.73
N TYR A 62 -16.90 -14.02 -13.76
CA TYR A 62 -15.46 -14.31 -13.77
C TYR A 62 -14.71 -13.56 -12.68
N ASN A 63 -15.08 -12.31 -12.40
CA ASN A 63 -14.52 -11.59 -11.27
C ASN A 63 -14.72 -12.38 -9.98
N ASN A 64 -15.95 -12.83 -9.68
CA ASN A 64 -16.25 -13.55 -8.45
C ASN A 64 -15.50 -14.88 -8.38
N ILE A 65 -15.50 -15.67 -9.46
CA ILE A 65 -14.74 -16.93 -9.51
C ILE A 65 -13.26 -16.66 -9.24
N SER A 66 -12.66 -15.66 -9.90
CA SER A 66 -11.24 -15.35 -9.72
C SER A 66 -10.89 -14.90 -8.30
N LYS A 67 -11.75 -14.10 -7.65
CA LYS A 67 -11.54 -13.66 -6.27
C LYS A 67 -11.69 -14.84 -5.30
N SER A 68 -12.71 -15.67 -5.47
CA SER A 68 -12.90 -16.88 -4.67
C SER A 68 -11.70 -17.83 -4.77
N THR A 69 -11.16 -18.04 -5.98
CA THR A 69 -9.94 -18.83 -6.18
C THR A 69 -8.75 -18.24 -5.42
N LEU A 70 -8.54 -16.92 -5.49
CA LEU A 70 -7.45 -16.25 -4.77
C LEU A 70 -7.62 -16.38 -3.25
N ILE A 71 -8.83 -16.18 -2.74
CA ILE A 71 -9.15 -16.29 -1.30
C ILE A 71 -8.86 -17.71 -0.81
N LEU A 72 -9.32 -18.75 -1.53
CA LEU A 72 -9.03 -20.14 -1.19
C LEU A 72 -7.52 -20.43 -1.16
N ALA A 73 -6.78 -19.96 -2.16
CA ALA A 73 -5.33 -20.14 -2.22
C ALA A 73 -4.62 -19.44 -1.05
N VAL A 74 -5.02 -18.20 -0.72
CA VAL A 74 -4.46 -17.43 0.40
C VAL A 74 -4.72 -18.13 1.73
N HIS A 75 -5.94 -18.63 1.96
CA HIS A 75 -6.25 -19.38 3.19
C HIS A 75 -5.40 -20.65 3.30
N GLN A 76 -5.29 -21.44 2.24
CA GLN A 76 -4.47 -22.64 2.23
C GLN A 76 -2.98 -22.31 2.52
N LEU A 77 -2.47 -21.20 1.99
CA LEU A 77 -1.10 -20.73 2.27
C LEU A 77 -0.94 -20.31 3.74
N CYS A 78 -1.89 -19.57 4.31
CA CYS A 78 -1.83 -19.16 5.72
C CYS A 78 -1.89 -20.37 6.66
N GLU A 79 -2.71 -21.39 6.35
CA GLU A 79 -2.75 -22.63 7.13
C GLU A 79 -1.46 -23.44 7.03
N SER A 80 -0.78 -23.39 5.88
CA SER A 80 0.45 -24.14 5.64
C SER A 80 1.70 -23.48 6.26
N TYR A 81 1.68 -22.17 6.53
CA TYR A 81 2.84 -21.40 6.94
C TYR A 81 2.54 -20.47 8.12
N PRO A 82 3.16 -20.67 9.30
CA PRO A 82 2.82 -19.91 10.51
C PRO A 82 3.25 -18.42 10.47
N ASN A 83 4.14 -18.05 9.54
CA ASN A 83 4.62 -16.67 9.35
C ASN A 83 3.93 -15.95 8.18
N VAL A 84 2.88 -16.55 7.61
CA VAL A 84 2.07 -15.99 6.53
C VAL A 84 0.71 -15.60 7.09
N PHE A 85 0.30 -14.36 6.84
CA PHE A 85 -0.92 -13.78 7.39
C PHE A 85 -1.78 -13.24 6.26
N TYR A 86 -3.10 -13.22 6.46
CA TYR A 86 -4.04 -12.58 5.54
C TYR A 86 -4.52 -11.24 6.10
N PHE A 87 -4.44 -10.20 5.27
CA PHE A 87 -5.10 -8.92 5.52
C PHE A 87 -6.35 -8.78 4.63
N PRO A 88 -7.56 -8.66 5.22
CA PRO A 88 -8.83 -8.78 4.51
C PRO A 88 -9.26 -7.48 3.79
N ALA A 89 -8.40 -6.92 2.93
CA ALA A 89 -8.72 -5.69 2.20
C ALA A 89 -9.91 -5.86 1.24
N TYR A 90 -10.10 -7.06 0.69
CA TYR A 90 -11.24 -7.38 -0.17
C TYR A 90 -12.55 -7.23 0.60
N GLU A 91 -12.67 -7.93 1.72
CA GLU A 91 -13.83 -7.99 2.59
C GLU A 91 -14.12 -6.63 3.25
N LEU A 92 -13.08 -5.88 3.62
CA LEU A 92 -13.26 -4.51 4.14
C LEU A 92 -13.97 -3.59 3.13
N ILE A 93 -13.79 -3.82 1.82
CA ILE A 93 -14.50 -3.04 0.80
C ILE A 93 -15.86 -3.68 0.47
N THR A 94 -15.90 -4.99 0.23
CA THR A 94 -17.12 -5.67 -0.25
C THR A 94 -18.16 -5.84 0.85
N ASP A 95 -17.73 -6.04 2.09
CA ASP A 95 -18.57 -6.47 3.22
C ASP A 95 -18.58 -5.49 4.39
N ASP A 96 -17.60 -4.62 4.59
CA ASP A 96 -17.73 -3.55 5.60
C ASP A 96 -18.36 -2.30 4.97
N LEU A 97 -17.82 -1.84 3.83
CA LEU A 97 -18.28 -0.63 3.16
C LEU A 97 -19.54 -0.85 2.28
N ARG A 98 -19.65 -2.02 1.63
CA ARG A 98 -20.84 -2.56 0.92
C ARG A 98 -21.49 -1.73 -0.20
N ASP A 99 -21.17 -0.45 -0.35
CA ASP A 99 -21.91 0.50 -1.18
C ASP A 99 -21.05 1.07 -2.33
N TYR A 100 -21.65 1.27 -3.52
CA TYR A 100 -20.99 1.86 -4.69
C TYR A 100 -20.46 3.28 -4.46
N ARG A 101 -20.97 4.00 -3.46
CA ARG A 101 -20.43 5.31 -3.03
C ARG A 101 -18.97 5.26 -2.61
N PHE A 102 -18.44 4.07 -2.34
CA PHE A 102 -17.04 3.83 -1.97
C PHE A 102 -16.16 3.46 -3.17
N TYR A 103 -16.73 3.47 -4.37
CA TYR A 103 -16.01 3.27 -5.62
C TYR A 103 -15.86 4.60 -6.38
N ARG A 104 -14.93 4.62 -7.34
CA ARG A 104 -14.77 5.70 -8.32
C ARG A 104 -15.86 5.57 -9.38
N GLU A 105 -15.89 6.52 -10.31
CA GLU A 105 -16.87 6.59 -11.40
C GLU A 105 -16.87 5.33 -12.29
N ASP A 106 -15.75 4.61 -12.37
CA ASP A 106 -15.65 3.34 -13.09
C ASP A 106 -16.35 2.16 -12.40
N MET A 107 -16.89 2.37 -11.19
CA MET A 107 -17.57 1.37 -10.35
C MET A 107 -16.71 0.14 -10.00
N ALA A 108 -15.39 0.22 -10.24
CA ALA A 108 -14.46 -0.90 -10.14
C ALA A 108 -13.39 -0.66 -9.09
N HIS A 109 -12.84 0.56 -9.04
CA HIS A 109 -11.79 0.92 -8.10
C HIS A 109 -12.36 1.59 -6.85
N PRO A 110 -11.87 1.27 -5.65
CA PRO A 110 -12.20 2.03 -4.45
C PRO A 110 -11.81 3.51 -4.59
N ASN A 111 -12.60 4.41 -4.00
CA ASN A 111 -12.28 5.83 -3.95
C ASN A 111 -11.39 6.17 -2.74
N GLU A 112 -10.99 7.43 -2.64
CA GLU A 112 -10.10 7.91 -1.56
C GLU A 112 -10.62 7.64 -0.15
N MET A 113 -11.94 7.73 0.06
CA MET A 113 -12.54 7.45 1.37
C MET A 113 -12.36 5.97 1.74
N ALA A 114 -12.62 5.08 0.77
CA ALA A 114 -12.47 3.66 0.94
C ALA A 114 -11.01 3.23 1.14
N ILE A 115 -10.08 3.83 0.37
CA ILE A 115 -8.64 3.62 0.53
C ILE A 115 -8.19 4.02 1.94
N LYS A 116 -8.59 5.22 2.41
CA LYS A 116 -8.28 5.67 3.77
C LYS A 116 -8.82 4.74 4.84
N TYR A 117 -10.03 4.22 4.67
CA TYR A 117 -10.61 3.24 5.59
C TYR A 117 -9.75 1.96 5.68
N VAL A 118 -9.40 1.37 4.53
CA VAL A 118 -8.57 0.16 4.48
C VAL A 118 -7.17 0.41 5.05
N MET A 119 -6.53 1.54 4.70
CA MET A 119 -5.20 1.90 5.21
C MET A 119 -5.22 2.10 6.72
N LYS A 120 -6.29 2.68 7.27
CA LYS A 120 -6.45 2.77 8.72
C LYS A 120 -6.53 1.39 9.37
N LYS A 121 -7.38 0.50 8.86
CA LYS A 121 -7.48 -0.88 9.37
C LYS A 121 -6.17 -1.66 9.26
N PHE A 122 -5.42 -1.45 8.18
CA PHE A 122 -4.10 -2.03 8.00
C PHE A 122 -3.12 -1.52 9.05
N SER A 123 -3.03 -0.19 9.21
CA SER A 123 -2.15 0.43 10.21
C SER A 123 -2.45 -0.06 11.62
N ASP A 124 -3.73 -0.03 12.01
CA ASP A 124 -4.20 -0.43 13.33
C ASP A 124 -3.90 -1.91 13.66
N SER A 125 -3.80 -2.79 12.64
CA SER A 125 -3.62 -4.25 12.83
C SER A 125 -2.19 -4.75 12.58
N MET A 126 -1.45 -4.11 11.68
CA MET A 126 -0.17 -4.63 11.18
C MET A 126 1.04 -3.76 11.54
N ILE A 127 0.82 -2.53 12.00
CA ILE A 127 1.89 -1.58 12.33
C ILE A 127 1.94 -1.37 13.83
N SER A 128 3.15 -1.44 14.41
CA SER A 128 3.34 -1.22 15.85
C SER A 128 2.94 0.20 16.26
N SER A 129 2.45 0.39 17.49
CA SER A 129 2.12 1.72 18.02
C SER A 129 3.29 2.70 17.95
N THR A 130 4.51 2.23 18.20
CA THR A 130 5.73 3.03 18.03
C THR A 130 5.87 3.54 16.61
N THR A 131 5.71 2.66 15.61
CA THR A 131 5.78 3.04 14.19
C THR A 131 4.62 3.95 13.79
N GLN A 132 3.40 3.72 14.30
CA GLN A 132 2.25 4.59 14.05
C GLN A 132 2.53 6.02 14.53
N ASN A 133 3.16 6.19 15.70
CA ASN A 133 3.55 7.51 16.20
C ASN A 133 4.55 8.20 15.27
N ILE A 134 5.54 7.46 14.75
CA ILE A 134 6.50 7.99 13.76
C ILE A 134 5.76 8.47 12.51
N VAL A 135 4.84 7.64 11.97
CA VAL A 135 4.04 7.98 10.80
C VAL A 135 3.24 9.26 11.04
N THR A 136 2.59 9.42 12.20
CA THR A 136 1.84 10.63 12.53
C THR A 136 2.72 11.89 12.55
N GLU A 137 3.94 11.82 13.08
CA GLU A 137 4.85 12.97 13.06
C GLU A 137 5.34 13.31 11.64
N ILE A 138 5.60 12.29 10.82
CA ILE A 138 5.95 12.48 9.40
C ILE A 138 4.77 13.07 8.62
N GLU A 139 3.54 12.62 8.86
CA GLU A 139 2.34 13.17 8.21
C GLU A 139 2.19 14.67 8.50
N LYS A 140 2.49 15.13 9.72
CA LYS A 140 2.51 16.57 10.03
C LYS A 140 3.52 17.34 9.18
N LEU A 141 4.71 16.78 8.96
CA LEU A 141 5.74 17.38 8.10
C LEU A 141 5.29 17.44 6.64
N ILE A 142 4.73 16.33 6.12
CA ILE A 142 4.22 16.27 4.75
C ILE A 142 3.07 17.27 4.56
N MET A 143 2.14 17.36 5.51
CA MET A 143 1.06 18.35 5.47
C MET A 143 1.61 19.78 5.51
N ALA A 144 2.63 20.04 6.32
CA ALA A 144 3.32 21.32 6.38
C ALA A 144 4.00 21.69 5.05
N MET A 145 4.60 20.71 4.34
CA MET A 145 5.19 20.94 3.01
C MET A 145 4.16 21.23 1.93
N HIS A 146 2.99 20.61 2.01
CA HIS A 146 1.90 20.84 1.05
C HIS A 146 1.06 22.08 1.38
N HIS A 147 1.29 22.73 2.52
CA HIS A 147 0.61 23.97 2.85
C HIS A 147 1.00 25.07 1.86
N GLN A 148 0.01 25.74 1.28
CA GLN A 148 0.25 26.83 0.34
C GLN A 148 0.80 28.05 1.10
N ILE A 149 2.05 28.43 0.82
CA ILE A 149 2.68 29.60 1.42
C ILE A 149 2.36 30.82 0.56
N THR A 150 1.59 31.77 1.12
CA THR A 150 1.13 32.98 0.42
C THR A 150 2.12 34.14 0.53
N HIS A 151 2.95 34.16 1.59
CA HIS A 151 3.94 35.21 1.84
C HIS A 151 5.31 34.59 2.19
N PRO A 152 6.09 34.14 1.18
CA PRO A 152 7.34 33.41 1.42
C PRO A 152 8.37 34.20 2.23
N ASN A 153 8.42 35.53 2.03
CA ASN A 153 9.43 36.39 2.66
C ASN A 153 8.97 36.96 4.02
N ALA A 154 7.81 36.53 4.53
CA ALA A 154 7.30 37.02 5.81
C ALA A 154 8.08 36.41 6.99
N PRO A 155 8.33 37.15 8.08
CA PRO A 155 8.96 36.62 9.29
C PRO A 155 8.25 35.38 9.86
N THR A 156 6.93 35.30 9.68
CA THR A 156 6.10 34.16 10.08
C THR A 156 6.43 32.89 9.29
N THR A 157 6.72 33.00 7.99
CA THR A 157 7.13 31.87 7.15
C THR A 157 8.51 31.37 7.55
N HIS A 158 9.45 32.26 7.85
CA HIS A 158 10.77 31.87 8.36
C HIS A 158 10.67 31.14 9.71
N ALA A 159 9.89 31.68 10.65
CA ALA A 159 9.68 31.03 11.95
C ALA A 159 9.02 29.64 11.80
N PHE A 160 8.06 29.51 10.88
CA PHE A 160 7.46 28.23 10.53
C PHE A 160 8.47 27.23 9.96
N ALA A 161 9.28 27.64 8.97
CA ALA A 161 10.29 26.79 8.36
C ALA A 161 11.36 26.34 9.37
N GLN A 162 11.82 27.24 10.25
CA GLN A 162 12.73 26.90 11.36
C GLN A 162 12.12 25.86 12.30
N LYS A 163 10.85 26.04 12.67
CA LYS A 163 10.14 25.07 13.53
C LYS A 163 10.05 23.70 12.87
N MET A 164 9.79 23.63 11.57
CA MET A 164 9.71 22.35 10.85
C MET A 164 11.08 21.68 10.69
N LEU A 165 12.15 22.46 10.46
CA LEU A 165 13.52 21.94 10.46
C LEU A 165 13.90 21.34 11.81
N GLN A 166 13.64 22.06 12.90
CA GLN A 166 13.89 21.57 14.25
C GLN A 166 13.10 20.28 14.54
N HIS A 167 11.86 20.19 14.03
CA HIS A 167 11.06 18.98 14.14
C HIS A 167 11.71 17.80 13.37
N CYS A 168 12.19 18.02 12.14
CA CYS A 168 12.91 17.00 11.37
C CYS A 168 14.16 16.51 12.12
N GLU A 169 14.98 17.42 12.63
CA GLU A 169 16.20 17.08 13.39
C GLU A 169 15.89 16.29 14.67
N THR A 170 14.82 16.66 15.37
CA THR A 170 14.36 15.96 16.56
C THR A 170 13.96 14.52 16.23
N LEU A 171 13.21 14.32 15.13
CA LEU A 171 12.80 12.99 14.69
C LEU A 171 13.97 12.13 14.25
N GLU A 172 14.93 12.65 13.48
CA GLU A 172 16.12 11.89 13.09
C GLU A 172 17.00 11.54 14.30
N LYS A 173 17.08 12.42 15.29
CA LYS A 173 17.79 12.12 16.55
C LYS A 173 17.10 11.03 17.35
N GLN A 174 15.76 11.04 17.41
CA GLN A 174 14.97 10.03 18.10
C GLN A 174 14.95 8.69 17.34
N TYR A 175 14.99 8.74 16.01
CA TYR A 175 14.90 7.59 15.12
C TYR A 175 16.05 7.63 14.08
N PRO A 176 17.25 7.13 14.41
CA PRO A 176 18.45 7.26 13.55
C PRO A 176 18.36 6.61 12.16
N HIS A 177 17.37 5.74 11.95
CA HIS A 177 17.09 5.09 10.67
C HIS A 177 16.16 5.91 9.76
N LEU A 178 15.59 7.00 10.28
CA LEU A 178 14.76 7.91 9.51
C LEU A 178 15.67 8.94 8.81
N HIS A 179 15.40 9.18 7.53
CA HIS A 179 16.16 10.14 6.72
C HIS A 179 15.20 11.15 6.09
N LEU A 180 15.10 12.35 6.68
CA LEU A 180 14.17 13.41 6.29
C LEU A 180 14.83 14.45 5.38
N ARG A 181 15.62 13.96 4.40
CA ARG A 181 16.44 14.83 3.55
C ARG A 181 15.58 15.76 2.71
N ALA A 182 14.53 15.23 2.07
CA ALA A 182 13.68 16.00 1.16
C ALA A 182 12.90 17.09 1.92
N GLU A 183 12.39 16.74 3.11
CA GLU A 183 11.68 17.62 4.01
C GLU A 183 12.59 18.76 4.48
N LYS A 184 13.80 18.44 4.94
CA LYS A 184 14.79 19.45 5.35
C LYS A 184 15.21 20.35 4.20
N GLU A 185 15.45 19.81 3.01
CA GLU A 185 15.79 20.60 1.82
C GLU A 185 14.65 21.58 1.46
N TYR A 186 13.39 21.14 1.54
CA TYR A 186 12.23 22.00 1.31
C TYR A 186 12.17 23.16 2.30
N PHE A 187 12.22 22.89 3.60
CA PHE A 187 12.12 23.95 4.62
C PHE A 187 13.35 24.86 4.63
N THR A 188 14.54 24.36 4.28
CA THR A 188 15.74 25.18 4.12
C THR A 188 15.59 26.17 2.97
N LYS A 189 15.03 25.73 1.83
CA LYS A 189 14.77 26.63 0.69
C LYS A 189 13.85 27.79 1.06
N LEU A 190 12.85 27.55 1.92
CA LEU A 190 11.95 28.60 2.41
C LEU A 190 12.65 29.66 3.28
N LEU A 191 13.81 29.35 3.86
CA LEU A 191 14.63 30.32 4.59
C LEU A 191 15.57 31.12 3.68
N THR A 192 15.95 30.57 2.54
CA THR A 192 16.89 31.20 1.59
C THR A 192 16.21 31.89 0.42
N SER A 193 14.90 31.73 0.27
CA SER A 193 14.12 32.40 -0.78
C SER A 193 13.88 33.85 -0.38
N THR A 194 14.82 34.73 -0.70
CA THR A 194 14.64 36.19 -0.72
C THR A 194 14.07 36.66 -2.04
#